data_AF-A0A1L5F4T8-F1
#
_entry.id   AF-A0A1L5F4T8-F1
#
_cell.length_a   1.000
_cell.length_b   1.000
_cell.length_c   1.000
_cell.angle_alpha   90.00
_cell.angle_beta   90.00
_cell.angle_gamma   90.00
#
_symmetry.space_group_name_H-M   'P 1'
#
loop_
_entity.id
_entity.type
_entity.pdbx_description
1 polymer ?
#
loop_
_entity_poly.entity_id
_entity_poly.type
_entity_poly.pdbx_seq_one_letter_code
_entity_poly.pdbx_strand_id
1 'polypeptide(L)'
;MKLKYKLNKIFTIVIIFTLCINIFNSGANASSLHSYYIKNPKKPTHLYAIYENNLTPEEKTMIATLQGVISTSSYSQIYILSKSHPDYNIWLDDLKQNHGVTYDIVKDPWYLLDKFKSYVKGYVLYSNSSSKDPSINNACSLAALKNCIAIDESIENRLRDHGIKKLKGDCRNTDKYWAYNNLWNSKLSHSIVIELSPNKSTALRDYAIMSKCLVFYEDAPKEFPLRDKVFSSMEKDSICLGWGPDEYENVQEASKHGVSIVPADWSYNLTVLSALPYQILTRKNNSSNSFSKENTHFVTFIMSDGDNQQWTLGNNYSSKKWYGSPSRGKFNMGFTISPSLYELAPTVFKLYYKSASQKDYNDNFIVSPSGAGYMYPSKFKEDALELNIKRLNNYMENVNQKYISILDNWSFDNIALWDKYTVYPNIQGIFYLNYHRQDDYKGKILWSNGKPIVSCRNLLWSKLEENNTLVEKINSYADKGYTDITNPNSYTFVYVHAWSKTMDDIEKVISELNKNSKIKVVTPDTFMELIKTNIKH
;
A
#
# COMPACT_ATOMS: atom_id res chain seq x y z
N MET A 1 18.82 8.21 64.70
CA MET A 1 17.99 7.17 64.03
C MET A 1 16.84 7.71 63.17
N LYS A 2 16.24 8.89 63.45
CA LYS A 2 15.12 9.44 62.66
C LYS A 2 15.47 10.05 61.29
N LEU A 3 16.72 10.40 61.02
CA LEU A 3 17.14 11.02 59.75
C LEU A 3 17.36 10.00 58.61
N LYS A 4 17.93 8.82 58.92
CA LYS A 4 18.13 7.73 57.94
C LYS A 4 16.80 7.17 57.38
N TYR A 5 15.75 7.14 58.19
CA TYR A 5 14.43 6.66 57.77
C TYR A 5 13.69 7.63 56.85
N LYS A 6 13.95 8.95 56.95
CA LYS A 6 13.35 9.96 56.08
C LYS A 6 14.02 10.00 54.70
N LEU A 7 15.35 9.83 54.63
CA LEU A 7 16.05 9.77 53.34
C LEU A 7 15.66 8.51 52.53
N ASN A 8 15.51 7.35 53.17
CA ASN A 8 15.10 6.12 52.46
C ASN A 8 13.68 6.22 51.87
N LYS A 9 12.75 6.89 52.55
CA LYS A 9 11.40 7.12 51.99
C LYS A 9 11.44 8.07 50.78
N ILE A 10 12.25 9.12 50.82
CA ILE A 10 12.40 10.05 49.68
C ILE A 10 13.07 9.35 48.50
N PHE A 11 14.13 8.58 48.73
CA PHE A 11 14.81 7.83 47.67
C PHE A 11 13.91 6.75 47.03
N THR A 12 13.10 6.06 47.84
CA THR A 12 12.14 5.05 47.34
C THR A 12 11.00 5.70 46.55
N ILE A 13 10.50 6.86 46.98
CA ILE A 13 9.47 7.62 46.25
C ILE A 13 10.03 8.15 44.92
N VAL A 14 11.28 8.65 44.89
CA VAL A 14 11.92 9.12 43.65
C VAL A 14 12.17 7.96 42.69
N ILE A 15 12.62 6.79 43.15
CA ILE A 15 12.81 5.61 42.28
C ILE A 15 11.46 5.10 41.73
N ILE A 16 10.40 5.08 42.55
CA ILE A 16 9.05 4.70 42.08
C ILE A 16 8.50 5.74 41.10
N PHE A 17 8.71 7.05 41.32
CA PHE A 17 8.30 8.08 40.37
C PHE A 17 9.09 7.99 39.06
N THR A 18 10.39 7.67 39.10
CA THR A 18 11.23 7.51 37.91
C THR A 18 10.92 6.22 37.16
N LEU A 19 10.58 5.12 37.85
CA LEU A 19 10.07 3.90 37.24
C LEU A 19 8.66 4.09 36.66
N CYS A 20 7.77 4.83 37.33
CA CYS A 20 6.44 5.12 36.79
C CYS A 20 6.52 6.08 35.58
N ILE A 21 7.41 7.08 35.58
CA ILE A 21 7.64 7.92 34.40
C ILE A 21 8.24 7.11 33.24
N ASN A 22 9.12 6.13 33.50
CA ASN A 22 9.65 5.25 32.45
C ASN A 22 8.65 4.18 31.98
N ILE A 23 7.75 3.70 32.83
CA ILE A 23 6.69 2.74 32.45
C ILE A 23 5.53 3.46 31.72
N PHE A 24 5.28 4.74 32.01
CA PHE A 24 4.33 5.56 31.24
C PHE A 24 4.93 6.23 29.98
N ASN A 25 6.26 6.40 29.88
CA ASN A 25 6.91 6.92 28.66
C ASN A 25 7.45 5.86 27.69
N SER A 26 7.51 4.57 28.05
CA SER A 26 7.94 3.50 27.14
C SER A 26 6.81 2.82 26.36
N GLY A 27 5.57 3.32 26.49
CA GLY A 27 4.41 2.84 25.73
C GLY A 27 3.54 3.92 25.08
N ALA A 28 3.87 5.21 25.25
CA ALA A 28 2.98 6.32 24.87
C ALA A 28 3.58 7.34 23.88
N ASN A 29 4.85 7.21 23.48
CA ASN A 29 5.48 8.15 22.52
C ASN A 29 5.69 7.58 21.10
N ALA A 30 5.08 6.44 20.78
CA ALA A 30 4.94 5.94 19.40
C ALA A 30 3.54 6.21 18.80
N SER A 31 2.66 6.92 19.52
CA SER A 31 1.25 7.08 19.15
C SER A 31 0.79 8.54 19.13
N SER A 32 1.23 9.37 18.17
CA SER A 32 0.46 10.58 17.80
C SER A 32 0.86 11.26 16.48
N LEU A 33 1.27 10.51 15.44
CA LEU A 33 0.84 10.92 14.09
C LEU A 33 -0.23 9.90 13.69
N HIS A 34 -1.48 10.34 13.68
CA HIS A 34 -2.62 9.50 13.30
C HIS A 34 -2.35 8.89 11.92
N SER A 35 -2.53 7.57 11.79
CA SER A 35 -2.67 6.98 10.46
C SER A 35 -3.96 7.53 9.85
N TYR A 36 -3.91 8.12 8.65
CA TYR A 36 -5.13 8.56 7.94
C TYR A 36 -5.96 7.39 7.42
N TYR A 37 -5.44 6.16 7.54
CA TYR A 37 -6.23 4.96 7.36
C TYR A 37 -7.12 4.72 8.59
N ILE A 38 -8.42 4.67 8.37
CA ILE A 38 -9.41 4.39 9.39
C ILE A 38 -9.49 2.88 9.60
N LYS A 39 -8.97 2.41 10.74
CA LYS A 39 -9.02 0.99 11.09
C LYS A 39 -10.35 0.60 11.69
N ASN A 40 -10.77 -0.64 11.41
CA ASN A 40 -11.89 -1.22 12.14
C ASN A 40 -11.51 -1.41 13.62
N PRO A 41 -12.20 -0.78 14.58
CA PRO A 41 -11.89 -0.97 16.00
C PRO A 41 -12.28 -2.35 16.53
N LYS A 42 -13.04 -3.15 15.75
CA LYS A 42 -13.61 -4.42 16.19
C LYS A 42 -13.03 -5.61 15.43
N LYS A 43 -12.03 -6.24 16.05
CA LYS A 43 -11.42 -7.48 15.55
C LYS A 43 -12.47 -8.61 15.43
N PRO A 44 -12.67 -9.24 14.26
CA PRO A 44 -13.62 -10.34 14.12
C PRO A 44 -13.15 -11.59 14.86
N THR A 45 -14.10 -12.35 15.39
CA THR A 45 -13.89 -13.69 15.97
C THR A 45 -14.47 -14.79 15.08
N HIS A 46 -15.43 -14.44 14.23
CA HIS A 46 -16.04 -15.35 13.27
C HIS A 46 -16.31 -14.62 11.95
N LEU A 47 -16.10 -15.31 10.82
CA LEU A 47 -16.34 -14.78 9.48
C LEU A 47 -17.32 -15.68 8.72
N TYR A 48 -18.32 -15.07 8.08
CA TYR A 48 -19.08 -15.74 7.03
C TYR A 48 -18.45 -15.39 5.70
N ALA A 49 -17.73 -16.35 5.14
CA ALA A 49 -17.02 -16.20 3.88
C ALA A 49 -17.94 -16.54 2.70
N ILE A 50 -18.01 -15.66 1.70
CA ILE A 50 -18.88 -15.82 0.53
C ILE A 50 -18.11 -15.54 -0.76
N TYR A 51 -18.26 -16.39 -1.77
CA TYR A 51 -17.67 -16.14 -3.08
C TYR A 51 -18.55 -15.20 -3.90
N GLU A 52 -18.00 -14.06 -4.32
CA GLU A 52 -18.73 -13.10 -5.16
C GLU A 52 -19.05 -13.65 -6.56
N ASN A 53 -18.32 -14.68 -7.02
CA ASN A 53 -18.43 -15.20 -8.39
C ASN A 53 -19.82 -15.75 -8.74
N ASN A 54 -20.63 -16.10 -7.75
CA ASN A 54 -21.98 -16.64 -7.95
C ASN A 54 -23.09 -15.60 -7.69
N LEU A 55 -22.72 -14.35 -7.42
CA LEU A 55 -23.65 -13.28 -7.06
C LEU A 55 -23.90 -12.36 -8.25
N THR A 56 -25.11 -11.80 -8.35
CA THR A 56 -25.36 -10.71 -9.29
C THR A 56 -24.61 -9.43 -8.86
N PRO A 57 -24.36 -8.47 -9.76
CA PRO A 57 -23.77 -7.18 -9.39
C PRO A 57 -24.48 -6.48 -8.22
N GLU A 58 -25.81 -6.56 -8.18
CA GLU A 58 -26.65 -5.95 -7.16
C GLU A 58 -26.49 -6.66 -5.80
N GLU A 59 -26.43 -7.99 -5.80
CA GLU A 59 -26.15 -8.79 -4.61
C GLU A 59 -24.74 -8.55 -4.07
N LYS A 60 -23.74 -8.36 -4.97
CA LYS A 60 -22.38 -7.99 -4.58
C LYS A 60 -22.35 -6.66 -3.83
N THR A 61 -22.99 -5.62 -4.36
CA THR A 61 -23.08 -4.31 -3.70
C THR A 61 -23.80 -4.40 -2.35
N MET A 62 -24.90 -5.15 -2.28
CA MET A 62 -25.62 -5.38 -1.03
C MET A 62 -24.69 -6.00 0.03
N ILE A 63 -23.95 -7.06 -0.32
CA ILE A 63 -23.07 -7.76 0.62
C ILE A 63 -21.85 -6.93 1.01
N ALA A 64 -21.22 -6.22 0.08
CA ALA A 64 -20.10 -5.34 0.38
C ALA A 64 -20.52 -4.20 1.32
N THR A 65 -21.65 -3.56 1.07
CA THR A 65 -22.14 -2.49 1.97
C THR A 65 -22.61 -3.04 3.31
N LEU A 66 -23.22 -4.23 3.34
CA LEU A 66 -23.57 -4.93 4.58
C LEU A 66 -22.32 -5.24 5.42
N GLN A 67 -21.25 -5.75 4.80
CA GLN A 67 -19.96 -5.98 5.45
C GLN A 67 -19.45 -4.70 6.12
N GLY A 68 -19.50 -3.58 5.39
CA GLY A 68 -19.15 -2.26 5.93
C GLY A 68 -19.98 -1.85 7.14
N VAL A 69 -21.31 -1.95 7.07
CA VAL A 69 -22.23 -1.59 8.16
C VAL A 69 -21.96 -2.39 9.44
N ILE A 70 -21.75 -3.70 9.31
CA ILE A 70 -21.61 -4.57 10.49
C ILE A 70 -20.22 -4.55 11.11
N SER A 71 -19.20 -4.12 10.36
CA SER A 71 -17.77 -4.23 10.71
C SER A 71 -17.44 -3.69 12.11
N THR A 72 -18.01 -2.54 12.48
CA THR A 72 -17.75 -1.88 13.78
C THR A 72 -18.69 -2.34 14.89
N SER A 73 -19.75 -3.07 14.54
CA SER A 73 -20.85 -3.40 15.46
C SER A 73 -20.92 -4.88 15.83
N SER A 74 -20.34 -5.78 15.03
CA SER A 74 -20.38 -7.23 15.23
C SER A 74 -19.00 -7.88 15.28
N TYR A 75 -18.84 -8.89 16.14
CA TYR A 75 -17.66 -9.77 16.15
C TYR A 75 -17.76 -10.88 15.10
N SER A 76 -18.99 -11.19 14.66
CA SER A 76 -19.23 -12.03 13.48
C SER A 76 -19.37 -11.13 12.26
N GLN A 77 -18.48 -11.24 11.29
CA GLN A 77 -18.42 -10.34 10.13
C GLN A 77 -18.51 -11.13 8.82
N ILE A 78 -18.56 -10.42 7.70
CA ILE A 78 -18.57 -11.00 6.35
C ILE A 78 -17.16 -10.93 5.78
N TYR A 79 -16.78 -11.94 5.00
CA TYR A 79 -15.54 -11.96 4.23
C TYR A 79 -15.86 -12.34 2.77
N ILE A 80 -15.47 -11.52 1.81
CA ILE A 80 -15.78 -11.73 0.40
C ILE A 80 -14.58 -12.34 -0.31
N LEU A 81 -14.80 -13.47 -0.96
CA LEU A 81 -13.80 -14.18 -1.75
C LEU A 81 -14.07 -14.00 -3.24
N SER A 82 -13.00 -13.93 -4.02
CA SER A 82 -13.08 -13.86 -5.48
C SER A 82 -12.10 -14.84 -6.12
N LYS A 83 -12.57 -15.64 -7.09
CA LYS A 83 -11.70 -16.55 -7.85
C LYS A 83 -10.64 -15.82 -8.68
N SER A 84 -10.90 -14.55 -9.03
CA SER A 84 -9.96 -13.70 -9.76
C SER A 84 -8.87 -13.09 -8.87
N HIS A 85 -9.00 -13.26 -7.55
CA HIS A 85 -8.07 -12.76 -6.53
C HIS A 85 -7.87 -13.86 -5.46
N PRO A 86 -7.22 -14.98 -5.80
CA PRO A 86 -7.18 -16.17 -4.96
C PRO A 86 -6.41 -15.97 -3.65
N ASP A 87 -5.53 -14.97 -3.55
CA ASP A 87 -4.75 -14.70 -2.34
C ASP A 87 -5.64 -14.36 -1.12
N TYR A 88 -6.87 -13.87 -1.33
CA TYR A 88 -7.82 -13.68 -0.22
C TYR A 88 -8.19 -14.98 0.52
N ASN A 89 -8.04 -16.15 -0.11
CA ASN A 89 -8.19 -17.42 0.62
C ASN A 89 -7.02 -17.64 1.59
N ILE A 90 -5.81 -17.24 1.20
CA ILE A 90 -4.62 -17.34 2.05
C ILE A 90 -4.76 -16.45 3.27
N TRP A 91 -5.26 -15.23 3.08
CA TRP A 91 -5.50 -14.30 4.19
C TRP A 91 -6.59 -14.82 5.13
N LEU A 92 -7.67 -15.39 4.59
CA LEU A 92 -8.72 -16.02 5.39
C LEU A 92 -8.18 -17.20 6.23
N ASP A 93 -7.34 -18.05 5.61
CA ASP A 93 -6.72 -19.18 6.30
C ASP A 93 -5.70 -18.74 7.35
N ASP A 94 -4.94 -17.68 7.10
CA ASP A 94 -4.03 -17.07 8.09
C ASP A 94 -4.80 -16.53 9.30
N LEU A 95 -5.91 -15.81 9.06
CA LEU A 95 -6.78 -15.34 10.13
C LEU A 95 -7.26 -16.50 11.01
N LYS A 96 -7.56 -17.65 10.40
CA LYS A 96 -7.97 -18.86 11.11
C LYS A 96 -6.83 -19.50 11.90
N GLN A 97 -5.70 -19.74 11.25
CA GLN A 97 -4.60 -20.49 11.84
C GLN A 97 -3.84 -19.69 12.89
N ASN A 98 -3.67 -18.38 12.68
CA ASN A 98 -2.73 -17.56 13.44
C ASN A 98 -3.40 -16.44 14.26
N HIS A 99 -4.68 -16.14 14.03
CA HIS A 99 -5.32 -14.97 14.65
C HIS A 99 -6.61 -15.27 15.42
N GLY A 100 -6.96 -16.56 15.59
CA GLY A 100 -8.09 -17.01 16.40
C GLY A 100 -9.46 -16.69 15.81
N VAL A 101 -9.53 -16.55 14.48
CA VAL A 101 -10.77 -16.29 13.75
C VAL A 101 -11.35 -17.63 13.28
N THR A 102 -12.64 -17.87 13.44
CA THR A 102 -13.31 -19.02 12.81
C THR A 102 -14.04 -18.57 11.56
N TYR A 103 -14.34 -19.48 10.64
CA TYR A 103 -15.17 -19.11 9.49
C TYR A 103 -16.02 -20.27 8.97
N ASP A 104 -17.17 -19.90 8.40
CA ASP A 104 -18.04 -20.76 7.60
C ASP A 104 -18.13 -20.22 6.17
N ILE A 105 -18.18 -21.11 5.19
CA ILE A 105 -18.44 -20.74 3.79
C ILE A 105 -19.95 -20.74 3.56
N VAL A 106 -20.49 -19.61 3.14
CA VAL A 106 -21.90 -19.43 2.78
C VAL A 106 -22.06 -19.21 1.28
N LYS A 107 -23.24 -19.54 0.75
CA LYS A 107 -23.56 -19.39 -0.68
C LYS A 107 -24.63 -18.36 -0.95
N ASP A 108 -25.62 -18.26 -0.05
CA ASP A 108 -26.76 -17.38 -0.22
C ASP A 108 -26.49 -16.01 0.40
N PRO A 109 -26.47 -14.92 -0.38
CA PRO A 109 -26.32 -13.57 0.16
C PRO A 109 -27.52 -13.15 1.03
N TRP A 110 -28.71 -13.70 0.79
CA TRP A 110 -29.92 -13.32 1.52
C TRP A 110 -29.95 -13.91 2.93
N TYR A 111 -29.39 -15.11 3.13
CA TYR A 111 -29.06 -15.64 4.46
C TYR A 111 -28.18 -14.66 5.26
N LEU A 112 -27.16 -14.05 4.65
CA LEU A 112 -26.32 -13.06 5.33
C LEU A 112 -27.11 -11.81 5.72
N LEU A 113 -27.94 -11.31 4.81
CA LEU A 113 -28.83 -10.19 5.12
C LEU A 113 -29.73 -10.52 6.31
N ASP A 114 -30.40 -11.68 6.31
CA ASP A 114 -31.28 -12.10 7.40
C ASP A 114 -30.54 -12.26 8.73
N LYS A 115 -29.30 -12.73 8.67
CA LYS A 115 -28.46 -12.88 9.86
C LYS A 115 -28.09 -11.53 10.49
N PHE A 116 -27.84 -10.52 9.66
CA PHE A 116 -27.27 -9.25 10.10
C PHE A 116 -28.23 -8.05 10.05
N LYS A 117 -29.48 -8.23 9.59
CA LYS A 117 -30.44 -7.14 9.39
C LYS A 117 -30.72 -6.28 10.63
N SER A 118 -30.52 -6.80 11.84
CA SER A 118 -30.66 -6.02 13.07
C SER A 118 -29.66 -4.86 13.20
N TYR A 119 -28.52 -4.93 12.50
CA TYR A 119 -27.52 -3.87 12.48
C TYR A 119 -27.79 -2.79 11.42
N VAL A 120 -28.75 -3.02 10.52
CA VAL A 120 -29.03 -2.16 9.37
C VAL A 120 -30.22 -1.24 9.67
N LYS A 121 -30.05 0.09 9.51
CA LYS A 121 -31.12 1.07 9.83
C LYS A 121 -32.09 1.35 8.67
N GLY A 122 -31.82 0.78 7.50
CA GLY A 122 -32.57 0.98 6.27
C GLY A 122 -31.66 0.79 5.06
N TYR A 123 -32.13 1.26 3.90
CA TYR A 123 -31.40 1.18 2.64
C TYR A 123 -31.42 2.51 1.89
N VAL A 124 -30.47 2.67 0.97
CA VAL A 124 -30.41 3.78 0.01
C VAL A 124 -30.48 3.19 -1.40
N LEU A 125 -31.38 3.70 -2.21
CA LEU A 125 -31.56 3.23 -3.59
C LEU A 125 -30.53 3.83 -4.54
N TYR A 126 -30.06 3.01 -5.48
CA TYR A 126 -29.31 3.41 -6.65
C TYR A 126 -29.81 2.67 -7.90
N SER A 127 -29.30 3.02 -9.08
CA SER A 127 -29.58 2.31 -10.33
C SER A 127 -28.29 1.78 -10.94
N ASN A 128 -28.31 0.51 -11.36
CA ASN A 128 -27.28 -0.15 -12.16
C ASN A 128 -27.67 -0.24 -13.64
N SER A 129 -28.63 0.59 -14.09
CA SER A 129 -29.10 0.63 -15.48
C SER A 129 -27.98 0.95 -16.49
N SER A 130 -26.91 1.60 -16.03
CA SER A 130 -25.68 1.85 -16.79
C SER A 130 -24.46 1.53 -15.94
N SER A 131 -23.44 0.91 -16.54
CA SER A 131 -22.14 0.64 -15.89
C SER A 131 -21.37 1.91 -15.49
N LYS A 132 -21.83 3.09 -15.92
CA LYS A 132 -21.28 4.41 -15.57
C LYS A 132 -22.20 5.23 -14.67
N ASP A 133 -23.31 4.66 -14.19
CA ASP A 133 -24.27 5.39 -13.36
C ASP A 133 -23.64 5.77 -12.00
N PRO A 134 -23.43 7.06 -11.68
CA PRO A 134 -22.75 7.47 -10.46
C PRO A 134 -23.59 7.25 -9.19
N SER A 135 -24.88 6.91 -9.32
CA SER A 135 -25.80 6.75 -8.19
C SER A 135 -25.33 5.69 -7.20
N ILE A 136 -24.64 4.63 -7.62
CA ILE A 136 -24.08 3.62 -6.72
C ILE A 136 -23.05 4.22 -5.73
N ASN A 137 -22.21 5.14 -6.20
CA ASN A 137 -21.21 5.83 -5.39
C ASN A 137 -21.87 6.84 -4.45
N ASN A 138 -22.87 7.56 -4.97
CA ASN A 138 -23.68 8.48 -4.17
C ASN A 138 -24.44 7.75 -3.06
N ALA A 139 -25.03 6.61 -3.38
CA ALA A 139 -25.75 5.77 -2.43
C ALA A 139 -24.82 5.19 -1.36
N CYS A 140 -23.62 4.73 -1.72
CA CYS A 140 -22.63 4.28 -0.75
C CYS A 140 -22.24 5.39 0.23
N SER A 141 -21.96 6.60 -0.27
CA SER A 141 -21.61 7.76 0.56
C SER A 141 -22.74 8.12 1.54
N LEU A 142 -24.00 8.12 1.07
CA LEU A 142 -25.17 8.38 1.92
C LEU A 142 -25.41 7.25 2.93
N ALA A 143 -25.27 6.00 2.50
CA ALA A 143 -25.48 4.80 3.30
C ALA A 143 -24.50 4.75 4.49
N ALA A 144 -23.23 5.14 4.26
CA ALA A 144 -22.21 5.26 5.29
C ALA A 144 -22.63 6.20 6.44
N LEU A 145 -23.21 7.36 6.11
CA LEU A 145 -23.68 8.33 7.09
C LEU A 145 -24.92 7.86 7.86
N LYS A 146 -25.77 7.05 7.21
CA LYS A 146 -27.06 6.63 7.77
C LYS A 146 -27.05 5.23 8.39
N ASN A 147 -25.90 4.54 8.39
CA ASN A 147 -25.78 3.15 8.82
C ASN A 147 -26.80 2.24 8.10
N CYS A 148 -26.82 2.40 6.77
CA CYS A 148 -27.70 1.72 5.83
C CYS A 148 -26.87 0.94 4.82
N ILE A 149 -27.53 0.10 4.02
CA ILE A 149 -26.93 -0.59 2.88
C ILE A 149 -27.36 0.08 1.56
N ALA A 150 -26.49 0.04 0.54
CA ALA A 150 -26.83 0.54 -0.78
C ALA A 150 -27.45 -0.60 -1.61
N ILE A 151 -28.60 -0.33 -2.24
CA ILE A 151 -29.42 -1.34 -2.89
C ILE A 151 -29.82 -0.87 -4.27
N ASP A 152 -29.61 -1.72 -5.27
CA ASP A 152 -30.13 -1.50 -6.61
C ASP A 152 -31.64 -1.67 -6.64
N GLU A 153 -32.31 -0.85 -7.44
CA GLU A 153 -33.78 -0.87 -7.56
C GLU A 153 -34.35 -2.23 -7.98
N SER A 154 -33.61 -3.04 -8.75
CA SER A 154 -34.09 -4.35 -9.21
C SER A 154 -34.27 -5.38 -8.09
N ILE A 155 -33.57 -5.23 -6.95
CA ILE A 155 -33.67 -6.15 -5.80
C ILE A 155 -34.39 -5.53 -4.59
N GLU A 156 -34.96 -4.33 -4.72
CA GLU A 156 -35.64 -3.63 -3.63
C GLU A 156 -36.81 -4.43 -3.05
N ASN A 157 -37.67 -5.00 -3.91
CA ASN A 157 -38.82 -5.77 -3.42
C ASN A 157 -38.38 -6.96 -2.57
N ARG A 158 -37.38 -7.71 -3.05
CA ARG A 158 -36.80 -8.84 -2.31
C ARG A 158 -36.20 -8.38 -0.99
N LEU A 159 -35.48 -7.25 -0.97
CA LEU A 159 -34.98 -6.65 0.27
C LEU A 159 -36.10 -6.38 1.30
N ARG A 160 -37.22 -5.82 0.84
CA ARG A 160 -38.37 -5.50 1.71
C ARG A 160 -39.03 -6.76 2.26
N ASP A 161 -39.06 -7.85 1.49
CA ASP A 161 -39.55 -9.16 1.92
C ASP A 161 -38.67 -9.76 3.03
N HIS A 162 -37.36 -9.52 2.99
CA HIS A 162 -36.42 -9.89 4.06
C HIS A 162 -36.50 -8.97 5.31
N GLY A 163 -37.36 -7.94 5.28
CA GLY A 163 -37.71 -7.12 6.44
C GLY A 163 -36.99 -5.77 6.54
N ILE A 164 -36.09 -5.44 5.60
CA ILE A 164 -35.48 -4.12 5.52
C ILE A 164 -36.40 -3.19 4.71
N LYS A 165 -37.36 -2.55 5.40
CA LYS A 165 -38.47 -1.80 4.75
C LYS A 165 -38.29 -0.28 4.72
N LYS A 166 -37.28 0.25 5.40
CA LYS A 166 -37.08 1.71 5.56
C LYS A 166 -36.16 2.26 4.47
N LEU A 167 -36.75 2.93 3.47
CA LEU A 167 -35.99 3.76 2.53
C LEU A 167 -35.44 4.98 3.27
N LYS A 168 -34.13 5.20 3.19
CA LYS A 168 -33.41 6.28 3.89
C LYS A 168 -32.78 7.30 2.96
N GLY A 169 -32.83 7.04 1.66
CA GLY A 169 -32.44 7.96 0.60
C GLY A 169 -32.64 7.30 -0.75
N ASP A 170 -32.84 8.13 -1.77
CA ASP A 170 -32.92 7.69 -3.16
C ASP A 170 -31.90 8.49 -3.95
N CYS A 171 -30.88 7.80 -4.44
CA CYS A 171 -29.81 8.38 -5.24
C CYS A 171 -29.98 8.07 -6.73
N ARG A 172 -31.09 7.43 -7.14
CA ARG A 172 -31.37 7.26 -8.58
C ARG A 172 -31.46 8.62 -9.25
N ASN A 173 -31.00 8.70 -10.50
CA ASN A 173 -30.96 9.94 -11.28
C ASN A 173 -30.10 11.07 -10.67
N THR A 174 -29.22 10.76 -9.72
CA THR A 174 -28.24 11.73 -9.24
C THR A 174 -27.01 11.76 -10.15
N ASP A 175 -26.37 12.92 -10.28
CA ASP A 175 -25.14 13.06 -11.05
C ASP A 175 -23.89 12.72 -10.22
N LYS A 176 -22.71 12.76 -10.85
CA LYS A 176 -21.43 12.52 -10.16
C LYS A 176 -21.09 13.54 -9.07
N TYR A 177 -21.72 14.72 -9.05
CA TYR A 177 -21.44 15.77 -8.08
C TYR A 177 -22.32 15.68 -6.84
N TRP A 178 -23.42 14.94 -6.90
CA TRP A 178 -24.47 14.96 -5.90
C TRP A 178 -23.96 14.64 -4.48
N ALA A 179 -23.18 13.57 -4.29
CA ALA A 179 -22.69 13.23 -2.96
C ALA A 179 -21.75 14.29 -2.41
N TYR A 180 -20.84 14.84 -3.22
CA TYR A 180 -19.98 15.93 -2.76
C TYR A 180 -20.84 17.15 -2.33
N ASN A 181 -21.72 17.62 -3.22
CA ASN A 181 -22.50 18.84 -2.99
C ASN A 181 -23.43 18.73 -1.77
N ASN A 182 -23.97 17.55 -1.48
CA ASN A 182 -24.96 17.36 -0.42
C ASN A 182 -24.38 16.77 0.88
N LEU A 183 -23.28 16.01 0.80
CA LEU A 183 -22.82 15.16 1.91
C LEU A 183 -21.43 15.50 2.44
N TRP A 184 -20.57 16.23 1.70
CA TRP A 184 -19.19 16.48 2.11
C TRP A 184 -19.07 17.03 3.54
N ASN A 185 -19.93 17.98 3.90
CA ASN A 185 -19.96 18.60 5.23
C ASN A 185 -20.85 17.86 6.24
N SER A 186 -21.38 16.68 5.89
CA SER A 186 -22.29 15.88 6.73
C SER A 186 -21.59 14.80 7.54
N LYS A 187 -20.31 15.05 7.94
CA LYS A 187 -19.43 14.12 8.68
C LYS A 187 -18.84 12.97 7.84
N LEU A 188 -18.66 13.19 6.54
CA LEU A 188 -17.75 12.33 5.77
C LEU A 188 -16.30 12.59 6.20
N SER A 189 -15.43 11.62 5.96
CA SER A 189 -14.00 11.78 6.17
C SER A 189 -13.41 12.81 5.20
N HIS A 190 -12.55 13.69 5.71
CA HIS A 190 -11.81 14.67 4.92
C HIS A 190 -10.33 14.30 4.74
N SER A 191 -9.83 13.29 5.44
CA SER A 191 -8.46 12.78 5.32
C SER A 191 -8.33 11.57 4.39
N ILE A 192 -9.46 10.93 4.06
CA ILE A 192 -9.49 9.79 3.15
C ILE A 192 -10.77 9.78 2.30
N VAL A 193 -10.61 9.56 1.01
CA VAL A 193 -11.69 9.41 0.03
C VAL A 193 -11.48 8.16 -0.82
N ILE A 194 -12.51 7.78 -1.59
CA ILE A 194 -12.46 6.66 -2.51
C ILE A 194 -12.81 7.11 -3.92
N GLU A 195 -11.88 6.89 -4.84
CA GLU A 195 -12.07 7.10 -6.27
C GLU A 195 -12.36 5.75 -6.94
N LEU A 196 -13.62 5.49 -7.28
CA LEU A 196 -14.05 4.15 -7.69
C LEU A 196 -15.02 4.20 -8.86
N SER A 197 -14.66 3.58 -9.98
CA SER A 197 -15.56 3.44 -11.12
C SER A 197 -16.90 2.83 -10.71
N PRO A 198 -18.05 3.37 -11.17
CA PRO A 198 -19.36 2.81 -10.83
C PRO A 198 -19.55 1.33 -11.20
N ASN A 199 -18.80 0.83 -12.18
CA ASN A 199 -18.86 -0.59 -12.59
C ASN A 199 -18.31 -1.58 -11.55
N LYS A 200 -17.71 -1.10 -10.45
CA LYS A 200 -17.16 -1.93 -9.38
C LYS A 200 -18.23 -2.21 -8.34
N SER A 201 -18.84 -3.40 -8.35
CA SER A 201 -19.91 -3.72 -7.39
C SER A 201 -19.42 -4.01 -5.97
N THR A 202 -18.16 -4.43 -5.79
CA THR A 202 -17.69 -4.98 -4.50
C THR A 202 -16.56 -4.18 -3.88
N ALA A 203 -15.45 -4.05 -4.60
CA ALA A 203 -14.18 -3.54 -4.07
C ALA A 203 -14.34 -2.16 -3.41
N LEU A 204 -13.61 -1.95 -2.31
CA LEU A 204 -13.63 -0.76 -1.45
C LEU A 204 -14.97 -0.35 -0.83
N ARG A 205 -16.12 -0.89 -1.26
CA ARG A 205 -17.44 -0.44 -0.77
C ARG A 205 -17.66 -0.80 0.70
N ASP A 206 -17.11 -1.92 1.17
CA ASP A 206 -17.11 -2.27 2.59
C ASP A 206 -16.38 -1.20 3.42
N TYR A 207 -15.18 -0.84 2.97
CA TYR A 207 -14.34 0.15 3.63
C TYR A 207 -14.99 1.53 3.58
N ALA A 208 -15.52 1.95 2.42
CA ALA A 208 -16.21 3.23 2.23
C ALA A 208 -17.31 3.46 3.28
N ILE A 209 -18.12 2.42 3.51
CA ILE A 209 -19.22 2.47 4.47
C ILE A 209 -18.69 2.60 5.90
N MET A 210 -17.69 1.79 6.27
CA MET A 210 -17.09 1.82 7.60
C MET A 210 -16.41 3.16 7.90
N SER A 211 -15.61 3.64 6.95
CA SER A 211 -14.76 4.83 7.10
C SER A 211 -15.49 6.14 6.83
N LYS A 212 -16.75 6.08 6.36
CA LYS A 212 -17.54 7.24 5.92
C LYS A 212 -16.80 8.08 4.89
N CYS A 213 -16.14 7.42 3.93
CA CYS A 213 -15.52 8.12 2.81
C CYS A 213 -16.57 8.65 1.85
N LEU A 214 -16.28 9.79 1.22
CA LEU A 214 -16.89 10.12 -0.06
C LEU A 214 -16.40 9.10 -1.10
N VAL A 215 -17.34 8.51 -1.84
CA VAL A 215 -17.06 7.70 -3.03
C VAL A 215 -17.41 8.55 -4.25
N PHE A 216 -16.45 8.77 -5.14
CA PHE A 216 -16.62 9.59 -6.33
C PHE A 216 -15.87 8.98 -7.52
N TYR A 217 -16.16 9.45 -8.74
CA TYR A 217 -15.44 9.05 -9.93
C TYR A 217 -15.63 10.04 -11.09
N GLU A 218 -14.60 10.16 -11.92
CA GLU A 218 -14.69 10.84 -13.22
C GLU A 218 -14.01 9.99 -14.30
N ASP A 219 -14.77 9.63 -15.35
CA ASP A 219 -14.28 8.86 -16.49
C ASP A 219 -13.36 9.65 -17.43
N ALA A 220 -13.48 10.98 -17.45
CA ALA A 220 -12.69 11.81 -18.35
C ALA A 220 -11.20 11.61 -18.00
N PRO A 221 -10.31 11.37 -18.99
CA PRO A 221 -8.88 11.16 -18.75
C PRO A 221 -8.10 12.46 -18.52
N LYS A 222 -8.73 13.62 -18.78
CA LYS A 222 -8.21 14.97 -18.54
C LYS A 222 -9.37 15.89 -18.14
N GLU A 223 -9.04 17.04 -17.55
CA GLU A 223 -10.00 18.06 -17.07
C GLU A 223 -10.96 17.48 -16.01
N PHE A 224 -10.57 17.60 -14.73
CA PHE A 224 -11.18 16.86 -13.63
C PHE A 224 -11.89 17.75 -12.60
N PRO A 225 -12.98 18.45 -12.96
CA PRO A 225 -13.60 19.43 -12.09
C PRO A 225 -14.16 18.83 -10.78
N LEU A 226 -14.62 17.56 -10.77
CA LEU A 226 -15.03 16.94 -9.52
C LEU A 226 -13.80 16.50 -8.70
N ARG A 227 -12.81 15.87 -9.32
CA ARG A 227 -11.59 15.39 -8.65
C ARG A 227 -10.80 16.54 -8.03
N ASP A 228 -10.55 17.63 -8.78
CA ASP A 228 -9.92 18.85 -8.27
C ASP A 228 -10.73 19.43 -7.11
N LYS A 229 -12.06 19.48 -7.21
CA LYS A 229 -12.94 19.96 -6.14
C LYS A 229 -12.89 19.09 -4.88
N VAL A 230 -12.88 17.76 -5.03
CA VAL A 230 -12.74 16.83 -3.90
C VAL A 230 -11.38 17.00 -3.25
N PHE A 231 -10.29 16.85 -4.01
CA PHE A 231 -8.93 16.87 -3.48
C PHE A 231 -8.54 18.22 -2.87
N SER A 232 -8.92 19.34 -3.49
CA SER A 232 -8.68 20.68 -2.92
C SER A 232 -9.40 20.92 -1.59
N SER A 233 -10.45 20.15 -1.30
CA SER A 233 -11.27 20.27 -0.08
C SER A 233 -10.86 19.30 1.02
N MET A 234 -9.88 18.43 0.78
CA MET A 234 -9.37 17.47 1.75
C MET A 234 -8.42 18.12 2.77
N GLU A 235 -8.20 17.42 3.88
CA GLU A 235 -7.14 17.77 4.82
C GLU A 235 -5.75 17.65 4.15
N LYS A 236 -4.75 18.30 4.73
CA LYS A 236 -3.36 18.16 4.25
C LYS A 236 -2.88 16.72 4.44
N ASP A 237 -2.07 16.23 3.49
CA ASP A 237 -1.48 14.90 3.52
C ASP A 237 -2.52 13.76 3.58
N SER A 238 -3.52 13.86 2.70
CA SER A 238 -4.62 12.91 2.65
C SER A 238 -4.37 11.72 1.73
N ILE A 239 -5.24 10.71 1.82
CA ILE A 239 -5.20 9.50 1.00
C ILE A 239 -6.43 9.38 0.10
N CYS A 240 -6.24 9.00 -1.15
CA CYS A 240 -7.30 8.50 -2.01
C CYS A 240 -7.07 7.02 -2.30
N LEU A 241 -8.01 6.16 -1.90
CA LEU A 241 -8.01 4.75 -2.28
C LEU A 241 -8.76 4.58 -3.61
N GLY A 242 -8.23 3.77 -4.51
CA GLY A 242 -8.86 3.46 -5.78
C GLY A 242 -8.02 3.91 -6.97
N TRP A 243 -8.66 4.14 -8.12
CA TRP A 243 -7.93 4.44 -9.35
C TRP A 243 -8.76 5.27 -10.32
N GLY A 244 -8.10 6.22 -10.98
CA GLY A 244 -8.66 7.05 -12.04
C GLY A 244 -8.42 6.49 -13.45
N PRO A 245 -8.95 7.15 -14.49
CA PRO A 245 -8.89 6.67 -15.87
C PRO A 245 -7.51 6.80 -16.56
N ASP A 246 -6.62 7.64 -16.03
CA ASP A 246 -5.26 7.86 -16.54
C ASP A 246 -4.27 7.91 -15.38
N GLU A 247 -3.11 7.26 -15.50
CA GLU A 247 -2.12 7.22 -14.43
C GLU A 247 -1.48 8.58 -14.16
N TYR A 248 -0.94 9.22 -15.21
CA TYR A 248 -0.14 10.42 -15.07
C TYR A 248 -0.97 11.58 -14.56
N GLU A 249 -2.10 11.83 -15.23
CA GLU A 249 -2.97 12.96 -14.96
C GLU A 249 -3.66 12.78 -13.60
N ASN A 250 -4.04 11.56 -13.21
CA ASN A 250 -4.65 11.30 -11.90
C ASN A 250 -3.68 11.53 -10.74
N VAL A 251 -2.47 10.95 -10.82
CA VAL A 251 -1.46 11.10 -9.77
C VAL A 251 -0.97 12.55 -9.68
N GLN A 252 -0.85 13.23 -10.83
CA GLN A 252 -0.52 14.66 -10.87
C GLN A 252 -1.59 15.52 -10.18
N GLU A 253 -2.86 15.31 -10.50
CA GLU A 253 -3.95 16.10 -9.90
C GLU A 253 -4.02 15.88 -8.39
N ALA A 254 -3.91 14.63 -7.92
CA ALA A 254 -3.87 14.32 -6.49
C ALA A 254 -2.66 14.98 -5.80
N SER A 255 -1.47 14.89 -6.40
CA SER A 255 -0.24 15.44 -5.84
C SER A 255 -0.34 16.96 -5.65
N LYS A 256 -0.87 17.69 -6.64
CA LYS A 256 -1.07 19.15 -6.59
C LYS A 256 -1.82 19.61 -5.33
N HIS A 257 -2.73 18.78 -4.82
CA HIS A 257 -3.53 19.09 -3.62
C HIS A 257 -2.99 18.45 -2.34
N GLY A 258 -1.87 17.73 -2.41
CA GLY A 258 -1.28 17.04 -1.25
C GLY A 258 -2.00 15.75 -0.88
N VAL A 259 -2.54 15.04 -1.88
CA VAL A 259 -3.23 13.75 -1.74
C VAL A 259 -2.37 12.64 -2.35
N SER A 260 -2.11 11.58 -1.60
CA SER A 260 -1.45 10.36 -2.13
C SER A 260 -2.50 9.36 -2.63
N ILE A 261 -2.26 8.75 -3.79
CA ILE A 261 -3.12 7.69 -4.34
C ILE A 261 -2.65 6.31 -3.84
N VAL A 262 -3.59 5.39 -3.61
CA VAL A 262 -3.31 3.97 -3.43
C VAL A 262 -4.15 3.18 -4.43
N PRO A 263 -3.54 2.53 -5.44
CA PRO A 263 -4.25 1.68 -6.38
C PRO A 263 -4.93 0.51 -5.66
N ALA A 264 -6.25 0.61 -5.50
CA ALA A 264 -7.04 -0.28 -4.66
C ALA A 264 -8.46 -0.52 -5.20
N ASP A 265 -8.75 -0.20 -6.46
CA ASP A 265 -10.08 -0.38 -7.08
C ASP A 265 -10.49 -1.86 -7.25
N TRP A 266 -9.62 -2.80 -6.86
CA TRP A 266 -9.85 -4.23 -6.68
C TRP A 266 -9.44 -4.75 -5.29
N SER A 267 -9.39 -3.88 -4.27
CA SER A 267 -9.17 -4.29 -2.87
C SER A 267 -10.48 -4.68 -2.18
N TYR A 268 -10.44 -5.80 -1.44
CA TYR A 268 -11.58 -6.39 -0.73
C TYR A 268 -11.26 -6.51 0.76
N ASN A 269 -12.30 -6.60 1.58
CA ASN A 269 -12.20 -6.99 3.00
C ASN A 269 -11.33 -6.08 3.86
N LEU A 270 -11.12 -4.81 3.48
CA LEU A 270 -10.30 -3.90 4.27
C LEU A 270 -10.94 -3.63 5.64
N THR A 271 -12.27 -3.74 5.75
CA THR A 271 -12.98 -3.70 7.04
C THR A 271 -12.58 -4.84 7.99
N VAL A 272 -12.30 -6.03 7.45
CA VAL A 272 -11.85 -7.18 8.23
C VAL A 272 -10.34 -7.14 8.47
N LEU A 273 -9.57 -6.92 7.41
CA LEU A 273 -8.10 -6.97 7.45
C LEU A 273 -7.51 -5.84 8.30
N SER A 274 -8.11 -4.64 8.28
CA SER A 274 -7.64 -3.52 9.09
C SER A 274 -7.96 -3.66 10.58
N ALA A 275 -8.81 -4.62 10.97
CA ALA A 275 -9.19 -4.81 12.37
C ALA A 275 -8.07 -5.41 13.25
N LEU A 276 -6.97 -5.82 12.61
CA LEU A 276 -5.85 -6.50 13.27
C LEU A 276 -4.80 -5.46 13.72
N PRO A 277 -4.13 -5.68 14.86
CA PRO A 277 -3.17 -4.72 15.40
C PRO A 277 -1.92 -4.62 14.52
N TYR A 278 -1.30 -3.44 14.55
CA TYR A 278 0.03 -3.23 13.99
C TYR A 278 1.07 -4.11 14.69
N GLN A 279 2.17 -4.38 13.99
CA GLN A 279 3.30 -5.10 14.57
C GLN A 279 4.58 -4.39 14.15
N ILE A 280 5.46 -4.13 15.10
CA ILE A 280 6.83 -3.73 14.78
C ILE A 280 7.49 -4.95 14.14
N LEU A 281 7.95 -4.79 12.91
CA LEU A 281 8.57 -5.86 12.13
C LEU A 281 10.05 -5.54 12.01
N THR A 282 10.84 -6.13 12.90
CA THR A 282 12.29 -6.10 12.77
C THR A 282 12.73 -7.31 11.98
N ARG A 283 13.45 -7.05 10.89
CA ARG A 283 14.16 -8.10 10.18
C ARG A 283 15.50 -8.35 10.86
N LYS A 284 15.92 -9.62 10.98
CA LYS A 284 17.31 -9.92 11.32
C LYS A 284 18.20 -9.36 10.20
N ASN A 285 19.05 -8.38 10.54
CA ASN A 285 20.11 -7.93 9.67
C ASN A 285 21.07 -9.10 9.46
N ASN A 286 21.00 -9.78 8.32
CA ASN A 286 22.05 -10.72 7.95
C ASN A 286 23.27 -9.89 7.54
N SER A 287 24.19 -9.80 8.50
CA SER A 287 25.64 -9.58 8.44
C SER A 287 26.21 -8.80 7.26
N SER A 288 27.01 -7.79 7.62
CA SER A 288 28.00 -7.14 6.76
C SER A 288 28.77 -8.15 5.93
N ASN A 289 28.45 -8.25 4.64
CA ASN A 289 29.38 -8.87 3.71
C ASN A 289 30.55 -7.90 3.57
N SER A 290 31.71 -8.24 4.12
CA SER A 290 32.95 -7.55 3.74
C SER A 290 33.24 -7.94 2.30
N PHE A 291 32.82 -7.10 1.35
CA PHE A 291 33.17 -7.30 -0.05
C PHE A 291 34.63 -6.89 -0.24
N SER A 292 35.54 -7.82 -0.01
CA SER A 292 36.95 -7.67 -0.37
C SER A 292 37.14 -8.03 -1.84
N LYS A 293 36.60 -7.23 -2.76
CA LYS A 293 36.88 -7.39 -4.19
C LYS A 293 36.99 -6.04 -4.88
N GLU A 294 38.22 -5.54 -4.95
CA GLU A 294 38.64 -4.70 -6.07
C GLU A 294 38.25 -5.44 -7.38
N ASN A 295 37.74 -4.72 -8.39
CA ASN A 295 37.35 -5.28 -9.70
C ASN A 295 36.00 -6.05 -9.74
N THR A 296 34.92 -5.50 -9.14
CA THR A 296 33.54 -6.02 -9.23
C THR A 296 32.53 -4.95 -9.67
N HIS A 297 31.64 -5.30 -10.60
CA HIS A 297 30.44 -4.55 -10.98
C HIS A 297 29.23 -5.06 -10.17
N PHE A 298 28.62 -4.21 -9.35
CA PHE A 298 27.51 -4.57 -8.49
C PHE A 298 26.17 -4.30 -9.16
N VAL A 299 25.26 -5.26 -9.09
CA VAL A 299 23.93 -5.17 -9.69
C VAL A 299 22.87 -5.43 -8.62
N THR A 300 21.82 -4.62 -8.58
CA THR A 300 20.61 -4.91 -7.79
C THR A 300 19.39 -4.92 -8.70
N PHE A 301 18.44 -5.82 -8.42
CA PHE A 301 17.17 -5.93 -9.11
C PHE A 301 16.04 -5.56 -8.15
N ILE A 302 15.09 -4.72 -8.59
CA ILE A 302 13.91 -4.36 -7.80
C ILE A 302 12.66 -4.60 -8.64
N MET A 303 11.71 -5.39 -8.12
CA MET A 303 10.40 -5.61 -8.71
C MET A 303 9.51 -4.36 -8.54
N SER A 304 8.85 -3.97 -9.63
CA SER A 304 7.93 -2.84 -9.68
C SER A 304 6.57 -3.10 -9.01
N ASP A 305 5.73 -2.06 -8.98
CA ASP A 305 4.29 -2.11 -8.68
C ASP A 305 3.91 -2.56 -7.26
N GLY A 306 4.82 -2.51 -6.29
CA GLY A 306 4.52 -2.78 -4.88
C GLY A 306 3.60 -1.75 -4.20
N ASP A 307 3.38 -0.59 -4.84
CA ASP A 307 2.40 0.43 -4.47
C ASP A 307 0.95 -0.01 -4.76
N ASN A 308 0.79 -0.92 -5.72
CA ASN A 308 -0.47 -1.48 -6.16
C ASN A 308 -1.04 -2.46 -5.10
N GLN A 309 -1.90 -1.94 -4.22
CA GLN A 309 -2.44 -2.70 -3.10
C GLN A 309 -3.29 -3.89 -3.56
N GLN A 310 -4.08 -3.71 -4.61
CA GLN A 310 -4.90 -4.79 -5.15
C GLN A 310 -4.07 -5.95 -5.72
N TRP A 311 -2.89 -5.68 -6.26
CA TRP A 311 -1.97 -6.75 -6.69
C TRP A 311 -1.41 -7.51 -5.50
N THR A 312 -0.90 -6.77 -4.50
CA THR A 312 -0.30 -7.37 -3.29
C THR A 312 -1.31 -8.14 -2.43
N LEU A 313 -2.57 -7.72 -2.40
CA LEU A 313 -3.66 -8.44 -1.71
C LEU A 313 -4.30 -9.55 -2.56
N GLY A 314 -4.28 -9.44 -3.88
CA GLY A 314 -5.13 -10.28 -4.72
C GLY A 314 -4.42 -11.41 -5.45
N ASN A 315 -3.26 -11.14 -6.05
CA ASN A 315 -2.70 -11.96 -7.13
C ASN A 315 -1.16 -12.05 -7.14
N ASN A 316 -0.48 -11.58 -6.11
CA ASN A 316 0.99 -11.57 -6.07
C ASN A 316 1.55 -12.71 -5.23
N TYR A 317 1.04 -12.89 -4.01
CA TYR A 317 1.67 -13.72 -2.97
C TYR A 317 1.78 -15.20 -3.38
N SER A 318 0.71 -15.78 -3.92
CA SER A 318 0.71 -17.18 -4.39
C SER A 318 1.08 -17.36 -5.85
N SER A 319 1.27 -16.27 -6.59
CA SER A 319 1.49 -16.34 -8.02
C SER A 319 2.81 -17.00 -8.35
N LYS A 320 2.75 -18.09 -9.12
CA LYS A 320 3.93 -18.77 -9.67
C LYS A 320 4.77 -17.88 -10.60
N LYS A 321 4.25 -16.73 -11.04
CA LYS A 321 4.96 -15.76 -11.87
C LYS A 321 5.81 -14.78 -11.06
N TRP A 322 5.36 -14.45 -9.83
CA TRP A 322 5.90 -13.37 -9.02
C TRP A 322 6.33 -13.87 -7.64
N TYR A 323 5.78 -13.32 -6.55
CA TYR A 323 6.25 -13.60 -5.19
C TYR A 323 6.10 -15.09 -4.80
N GLY A 324 5.10 -15.79 -5.33
CA GLY A 324 4.92 -17.23 -5.13
C GLY A 324 5.74 -18.14 -6.05
N SER A 325 6.63 -17.58 -6.89
CA SER A 325 7.42 -18.37 -7.85
C SER A 325 8.42 -19.30 -7.14
N PRO A 326 8.56 -20.56 -7.59
CA PRO A 326 9.63 -21.47 -7.15
C PRO A 326 11.05 -20.96 -7.46
N SER A 327 11.20 -19.96 -8.33
CA SER A 327 12.50 -19.34 -8.63
C SER A 327 12.91 -18.31 -7.58
N ARG A 328 11.98 -17.81 -6.77
CA ARG A 328 12.30 -16.93 -5.63
C ARG A 328 13.18 -17.66 -4.63
N GLY A 329 14.19 -16.97 -4.10
CA GLY A 329 15.16 -17.53 -3.16
C GLY A 329 16.37 -18.23 -3.80
N LYS A 330 16.46 -18.25 -5.14
CA LYS A 330 17.65 -18.70 -5.88
C LYS A 330 18.61 -17.56 -6.27
N PHE A 331 18.22 -16.32 -6.01
CA PHE A 331 19.00 -15.11 -6.27
C PHE A 331 18.52 -13.97 -5.35
N ASN A 332 19.36 -12.95 -5.16
CA ASN A 332 18.98 -11.77 -4.37
C ASN A 332 17.97 -10.93 -5.15
N MET A 333 16.89 -10.52 -4.48
CA MET A 333 15.80 -9.79 -5.13
C MET A 333 15.26 -8.66 -4.26
N GLY A 334 15.10 -7.48 -4.82
CA GLY A 334 14.37 -6.37 -4.22
C GLY A 334 12.87 -6.44 -4.56
N PHE A 335 12.02 -6.15 -3.59
CA PHE A 335 10.58 -5.97 -3.79
C PHE A 335 10.14 -4.63 -3.22
N THR A 336 9.35 -3.89 -3.98
CA THR A 336 8.62 -2.73 -3.44
C THR A 336 7.41 -3.23 -2.67
N ILE A 337 7.04 -2.57 -1.57
CA ILE A 337 5.82 -2.86 -0.80
C ILE A 337 5.29 -1.60 -0.13
N SER A 338 3.98 -1.36 -0.23
CA SER A 338 3.33 -0.13 0.21
C SER A 338 3.08 -0.06 1.72
N PRO A 339 3.24 1.11 2.35
CA PRO A 339 2.77 1.37 3.72
C PRO A 339 1.26 1.14 3.89
N SER A 340 0.47 1.30 2.83
CA SER A 340 -0.99 1.06 2.88
C SER A 340 -1.31 -0.38 3.30
N LEU A 341 -0.49 -1.35 2.91
CA LEU A 341 -0.69 -2.76 3.28
C LEU A 341 -0.39 -3.00 4.76
N TYR A 342 0.63 -2.35 5.32
CA TYR A 342 0.90 -2.37 6.76
C TYR A 342 -0.25 -1.76 7.57
N GLU A 343 -0.86 -0.70 7.03
CA GLU A 343 -1.93 0.03 7.69
C GLU A 343 -3.27 -0.71 7.65
N LEU A 344 -3.65 -1.19 6.47
CA LEU A 344 -4.97 -1.75 6.17
C LEU A 344 -5.03 -3.28 6.19
N ALA A 345 -3.89 -3.97 6.13
CA ALA A 345 -3.81 -5.43 6.18
C ALA A 345 -2.52 -5.91 6.88
N PRO A 346 -2.30 -5.54 8.16
CA PRO A 346 -1.04 -5.79 8.86
C PRO A 346 -0.63 -7.26 8.93
N THR A 347 -1.58 -8.19 8.99
CA THR A 347 -1.27 -9.64 9.00
C THR A 347 -0.79 -10.12 7.64
N VAL A 348 -1.33 -9.57 6.56
CA VAL A 348 -0.86 -9.83 5.19
C VAL A 348 0.56 -9.29 5.01
N PHE A 349 0.81 -8.04 5.42
CA PHE A 349 2.15 -7.45 5.39
C PHE A 349 3.16 -8.32 6.16
N LYS A 350 2.78 -8.81 7.35
CA LYS A 350 3.59 -9.75 8.14
C LYS A 350 3.91 -11.04 7.38
N LEU A 351 2.97 -11.61 6.62
CA LEU A 351 3.21 -12.83 5.85
C LEU A 351 4.25 -12.64 4.75
N TYR A 352 4.23 -11.50 4.04
CA TYR A 352 5.32 -11.13 3.11
C TYR A 352 6.67 -11.09 3.84
N TYR A 353 6.76 -10.42 4.99
CA TYR A 353 8.00 -10.35 5.76
C TYR A 353 8.48 -11.71 6.27
N LYS A 354 7.56 -12.53 6.81
CA LYS A 354 7.86 -13.85 7.36
C LYS A 354 8.32 -14.84 6.29
N SER A 355 7.78 -14.72 5.08
CA SER A 355 8.06 -15.64 3.97
C SER A 355 9.21 -15.19 3.07
N ALA A 356 9.83 -14.04 3.34
CA ALA A 356 11.02 -13.57 2.65
C ALA A 356 12.15 -14.62 2.72
N SER A 357 12.79 -14.90 1.58
CA SER A 357 13.96 -15.77 1.52
C SER A 357 15.12 -15.15 2.32
N GLN A 358 15.80 -15.97 3.12
CA GLN A 358 16.88 -15.56 4.03
C GLN A 358 18.02 -16.58 4.15
N LYS A 359 18.09 -17.55 3.23
CA LYS A 359 19.16 -18.56 3.22
C LYS A 359 20.36 -18.04 2.44
N ASP A 360 20.69 -18.69 1.32
CA ASP A 360 21.83 -18.31 0.48
C ASP A 360 21.56 -17.01 -0.30
N TYR A 361 20.28 -16.73 -0.57
CA TYR A 361 19.82 -15.53 -1.24
C TYR A 361 18.66 -14.88 -0.50
N ASN A 362 18.66 -13.55 -0.54
CA ASN A 362 17.78 -12.72 0.26
C ASN A 362 16.79 -11.96 -0.61
N ASP A 363 15.50 -12.03 -0.25
CA ASP A 363 14.55 -11.00 -0.67
C ASP A 363 14.82 -9.74 0.15
N ASN A 364 14.58 -8.54 -0.35
CA ASN A 364 14.74 -7.30 0.42
C ASN A 364 13.62 -6.33 0.05
N PHE A 365 12.93 -5.81 1.06
CA PHE A 365 11.78 -4.96 0.85
C PHE A 365 12.18 -3.49 0.98
N ILE A 366 11.80 -2.69 0.00
CA ILE A 366 11.92 -1.24 0.03
C ILE A 366 10.52 -0.61 -0.04
N VAL A 367 10.41 0.67 0.34
CA VAL A 367 9.14 1.40 0.20
C VAL A 367 8.84 1.60 -1.28
N SER A 368 7.60 1.35 -1.67
CA SER A 368 7.13 1.49 -3.05
C SER A 368 7.04 2.95 -3.53
N PRO A 369 7.01 3.18 -4.86
CA PRO A 369 6.73 4.49 -5.45
C PRO A 369 5.46 5.14 -4.88
N SER A 370 5.48 6.37 -4.37
CA SER A 370 6.64 7.24 -4.10
C SER A 370 6.70 7.58 -2.61
N GLY A 371 6.60 6.56 -1.74
CA GLY A 371 6.63 6.71 -0.29
C GLY A 371 5.34 6.24 0.39
N ALA A 372 4.65 7.15 1.09
CA ALA A 372 3.44 6.83 1.87
C ALA A 372 2.20 6.46 1.03
N GLY A 373 2.27 6.71 -0.28
CA GLY A 373 1.33 6.35 -1.33
C GLY A 373 1.93 6.77 -2.68
N TYR A 374 1.25 6.48 -3.78
CA TYR A 374 1.70 6.90 -5.11
C TYR A 374 1.41 8.39 -5.32
N MET A 375 2.48 9.16 -5.53
CA MET A 375 2.45 10.60 -5.73
C MET A 375 3.70 11.05 -6.50
N TYR A 376 3.70 12.28 -7.01
CA TYR A 376 4.86 12.93 -7.60
C TYR A 376 5.40 13.97 -6.61
N PRO A 377 6.49 13.69 -5.88
CA PRO A 377 7.03 14.61 -4.87
C PRO A 377 7.28 16.02 -5.40
N SER A 378 7.72 16.15 -6.66
CA SER A 378 7.94 17.43 -7.32
C SER A 378 6.68 18.28 -7.54
N LYS A 379 5.51 17.64 -7.54
CA LYS A 379 4.20 18.28 -7.70
C LYS A 379 3.38 18.23 -6.42
N PHE A 380 3.90 17.60 -5.36
CA PHE A 380 3.18 17.46 -4.11
C PHE A 380 3.12 18.79 -3.38
N LYS A 381 1.95 19.16 -2.87
CA LYS A 381 1.80 20.41 -2.12
C LYS A 381 2.79 20.46 -0.95
N GLU A 382 3.61 21.50 -0.90
CA GLU A 382 4.79 21.62 -0.03
C GLU A 382 4.50 21.31 1.45
N ASP A 383 3.48 21.95 2.02
CA ASP A 383 3.11 21.79 3.43
C ASP A 383 2.52 20.41 3.76
N ALA A 384 1.90 19.76 2.77
CA ALA A 384 1.47 18.37 2.88
C ALA A 384 2.64 17.39 2.71
N LEU A 385 3.63 17.72 1.88
CA LEU A 385 4.81 16.88 1.63
C LEU A 385 5.61 16.67 2.92
N GLU A 386 5.82 17.72 3.71
CA GLU A 386 6.54 17.63 4.97
C GLU A 386 5.86 16.67 5.96
N LEU A 387 4.52 16.72 6.07
CA LEU A 387 3.73 15.82 6.90
C LEU A 387 3.82 14.38 6.39
N ASN A 388 3.73 14.20 5.07
CA ASN A 388 3.80 12.90 4.40
C ASN A 388 5.14 12.19 4.69
N ILE A 389 6.25 12.91 4.52
CA ILE A 389 7.60 12.38 4.76
C ILE A 389 7.80 12.07 6.25
N LYS A 390 7.29 12.91 7.15
CA LYS A 390 7.36 12.65 8.59
C LYS A 390 6.65 11.35 8.97
N ARG A 391 5.43 11.11 8.43
CA ARG A 391 4.73 9.84 8.61
C ARG A 391 5.53 8.69 8.01
N LEU A 392 6.06 8.87 6.81
CA LEU A 392 6.86 7.86 6.12
C LEU A 392 8.08 7.44 6.94
N ASN A 393 8.80 8.39 7.54
CA ASN A 393 9.94 8.11 8.42
C ASN A 393 9.55 7.21 9.61
N ASN A 394 8.40 7.46 10.24
CA ASN A 394 7.92 6.65 11.37
C ASN A 394 7.51 5.24 10.92
N TYR A 395 6.84 5.14 9.77
CA TYR A 395 6.52 3.84 9.17
C TYR A 395 7.80 3.04 8.89
N MET A 396 8.79 3.67 8.25
CA MET A 396 10.06 3.04 7.88
C MET A 396 10.83 2.50 9.11
N GLU A 397 10.74 3.20 10.25
CA GLU A 397 11.24 2.71 11.54
C GLU A 397 10.53 1.42 11.97
N ASN A 398 9.20 1.42 11.95
CA ASN A 398 8.38 0.32 12.43
C ASN A 398 8.58 -0.98 11.65
N VAL A 399 8.94 -0.89 10.37
CA VAL A 399 9.15 -2.05 9.49
C VAL A 399 10.61 -2.27 9.10
N ASN A 400 11.54 -1.48 9.64
CA ASN A 400 12.96 -1.52 9.32
C ASN A 400 13.24 -1.48 7.80
N GLN A 401 12.54 -0.61 7.08
CA GLN A 401 12.82 -0.29 5.68
C GLN A 401 13.68 0.96 5.64
N LYS A 402 14.79 0.93 4.90
CA LYS A 402 15.77 2.04 4.88
C LYS A 402 15.72 2.89 3.61
N TYR A 403 15.18 2.33 2.54
CA TYR A 403 15.21 2.95 1.21
C TYR A 403 13.82 3.04 0.63
N ILE A 404 13.61 4.07 -0.19
CA ILE A 404 12.35 4.37 -0.87
C ILE A 404 12.60 4.36 -2.37
N SER A 405 11.68 3.78 -3.13
CA SER A 405 11.59 4.02 -4.57
C SER A 405 10.74 5.26 -4.81
N ILE A 406 11.20 6.19 -5.64
CA ILE A 406 10.45 7.38 -6.05
C ILE A 406 10.28 7.35 -7.56
N LEU A 407 9.02 7.37 -8.00
CA LEU A 407 8.65 7.63 -9.39
C LEU A 407 8.16 9.07 -9.48
N ASP A 408 8.84 9.88 -10.27
CA ASP A 408 8.55 11.30 -10.42
C ASP A 408 8.94 11.77 -11.83
N ASN A 409 8.58 13.01 -12.16
CA ASN A 409 8.76 13.57 -13.49
C ASN A 409 9.88 14.61 -13.52
N TRP A 410 11.05 14.22 -14.00
CA TRP A 410 12.22 15.08 -14.20
C TRP A 410 12.71 15.82 -12.95
N SER A 411 12.58 15.20 -11.77
CA SER A 411 12.97 15.82 -10.49
C SER A 411 14.28 15.30 -9.91
N PHE A 412 14.96 14.36 -10.59
CA PHE A 412 16.20 13.74 -10.08
C PHE A 412 17.25 14.76 -9.64
N ASP A 413 17.48 15.83 -10.41
CA ASP A 413 18.49 16.85 -10.09
C ASP A 413 18.03 17.88 -9.04
N ASN A 414 16.81 17.75 -8.50
CA ASN A 414 16.28 18.63 -7.46
C ASN A 414 16.75 18.19 -6.06
N ILE A 415 18.00 18.53 -5.73
CA ILE A 415 18.59 18.21 -4.40
C ILE A 415 17.76 18.80 -3.25
N ALA A 416 17.21 20.01 -3.39
CA ALA A 416 16.40 20.63 -2.35
C ALA A 416 15.12 19.83 -2.03
N LEU A 417 14.54 19.15 -3.01
CA LEU A 417 13.44 18.20 -2.78
C LEU A 417 13.93 16.97 -2.01
N TRP A 418 15.09 16.42 -2.37
CA TRP A 418 15.65 15.24 -1.70
C TRP A 418 16.11 15.54 -0.27
N ASP A 419 16.57 16.76 0.01
CA ASP A 419 16.95 17.19 1.36
C ASP A 419 15.78 17.06 2.35
N LYS A 420 14.54 17.28 1.90
CA LYS A 420 13.34 17.08 2.72
C LYS A 420 13.13 15.63 3.15
N TYR A 421 13.54 14.68 2.31
CA TYR A 421 13.49 13.24 2.63
C TYR A 421 14.69 12.82 3.48
N THR A 422 15.89 13.17 3.04
CA THR A 422 17.14 12.66 3.59
C THR A 422 17.52 13.30 4.92
N VAL A 423 16.87 14.40 5.34
CA VAL A 423 17.04 14.93 6.71
C VAL A 423 16.53 13.94 7.78
N TYR A 424 15.57 13.08 7.42
CA TYR A 424 14.97 12.13 8.36
C TYR A 424 15.84 10.88 8.56
N PRO A 425 16.04 10.42 9.81
CA PRO A 425 17.01 9.37 10.12
C PRO A 425 16.66 8.00 9.55
N ASN A 426 15.38 7.63 9.40
CA ASN A 426 15.02 6.30 8.90
C ASN A 426 15.04 6.22 7.36
N ILE A 427 15.12 7.36 6.67
CA ILE A 427 15.27 7.44 5.21
C ILE A 427 16.77 7.52 4.90
N GLN A 428 17.37 6.41 4.49
CA GLN A 428 18.83 6.29 4.26
C GLN A 428 19.25 6.46 2.80
N GLY A 429 18.30 6.61 1.88
CA GLY A 429 18.57 6.88 0.46
C GLY A 429 17.34 6.61 -0.41
N ILE A 430 17.45 7.00 -1.68
CA ILE A 430 16.35 6.94 -2.65
C ILE A 430 16.80 6.18 -3.90
N PHE A 431 15.96 5.26 -4.37
CA PHE A 431 16.01 4.72 -5.72
C PHE A 431 15.07 5.56 -6.61
N TYR A 432 15.62 6.27 -7.59
CA TYR A 432 14.86 7.18 -8.44
C TYR A 432 14.49 6.55 -9.78
N LEU A 433 13.24 6.77 -10.19
CA LEU A 433 12.66 6.38 -11.46
C LEU A 433 12.06 7.62 -12.14
N ASN A 434 12.35 7.83 -13.42
CA ASN A 434 11.73 8.91 -14.19
C ASN A 434 10.43 8.44 -14.85
N TYR A 435 9.36 9.25 -14.81
CA TYR A 435 8.07 8.85 -15.37
C TYR A 435 8.10 8.62 -16.88
N HIS A 436 8.74 9.52 -17.64
CA HIS A 436 8.85 9.39 -19.10
C HIS A 436 9.45 8.03 -19.49
N ARG A 437 10.58 7.67 -18.87
CA ARG A 437 11.17 6.34 -18.94
C ARG A 437 12.05 6.11 -17.71
N GLN A 438 11.79 5.02 -17.00
CA GLN A 438 12.29 4.84 -15.64
C GLN A 438 13.82 4.83 -15.51
N ASP A 439 14.57 4.49 -16.56
CA ASP A 439 16.04 4.52 -16.62
C ASP A 439 16.63 5.78 -17.30
N ASP A 440 15.90 6.89 -17.44
CA ASP A 440 16.36 8.07 -18.19
C ASP A 440 17.69 8.66 -17.70
N TYR A 441 17.98 8.55 -16.40
CA TYR A 441 19.20 9.10 -15.78
C TYR A 441 20.40 8.15 -15.79
N LYS A 442 20.26 6.95 -16.38
CA LYS A 442 21.36 6.03 -16.71
C LYS A 442 22.29 5.72 -15.54
N GLY A 443 21.75 5.56 -14.33
CA GLY A 443 22.52 5.16 -13.15
C GLY A 443 23.30 6.29 -12.49
N LYS A 444 23.02 7.56 -12.83
CA LYS A 444 23.57 8.71 -12.13
C LYS A 444 23.25 8.61 -10.63
N ILE A 445 24.23 8.97 -9.80
CA ILE A 445 24.15 9.01 -8.33
C ILE A 445 24.31 10.46 -7.89
N LEU A 446 23.39 10.93 -7.06
CA LEU A 446 23.45 12.21 -6.36
C LEU A 446 23.50 11.97 -4.85
N TRP A 447 23.81 13.03 -4.10
CA TRP A 447 23.91 12.98 -2.65
C TRP A 447 23.11 14.10 -2.02
N SER A 448 22.46 13.78 -0.91
CA SER A 448 21.65 14.72 -0.13
C SER A 448 21.75 14.30 1.33
N ASN A 449 22.17 15.22 2.21
CA ASN A 449 22.46 14.93 3.64
C ASN A 449 23.31 13.67 3.88
N GLY A 450 24.34 13.44 3.05
CA GLY A 450 25.22 12.26 3.14
C GLY A 450 24.55 10.92 2.78
N LYS A 451 23.39 10.96 2.11
CA LYS A 451 22.62 9.79 1.68
C LYS A 451 22.49 9.75 0.17
N PRO A 452 22.65 8.57 -0.46
CA PRO A 452 22.65 8.45 -1.91
C PRO A 452 21.24 8.49 -2.51
N ILE A 453 21.13 9.18 -3.65
CA ILE A 453 19.98 9.19 -4.55
C ILE A 453 20.44 8.52 -5.84
N VAL A 454 20.02 7.28 -6.07
CA VAL A 454 20.50 6.44 -7.18
C VAL A 454 19.40 6.31 -8.22
N SER A 455 19.64 6.82 -9.42
CA SER A 455 18.72 6.60 -10.53
C SER A 455 18.81 5.18 -11.11
N CYS A 456 17.70 4.69 -11.65
CA CYS A 456 17.70 3.45 -12.42
C CYS A 456 18.61 3.56 -13.65
N ARG A 457 19.39 2.51 -13.90
CA ARG A 457 20.34 2.45 -15.01
C ARG A 457 19.82 1.63 -16.18
N ASN A 458 19.14 0.53 -15.89
CA ASN A 458 18.60 -0.40 -16.88
C ASN A 458 17.24 -0.92 -16.45
N LEU A 459 16.47 -1.36 -17.43
CA LEU A 459 15.18 -1.99 -17.23
C LEU A 459 15.27 -3.49 -17.54
N LEU A 460 14.43 -4.26 -16.90
CA LEU A 460 14.00 -5.56 -17.41
C LEU A 460 12.52 -5.43 -17.72
N TRP A 461 12.20 -5.10 -18.97
CA TRP A 461 10.86 -4.72 -19.40
C TRP A 461 10.67 -5.02 -20.88
N SER A 462 9.74 -5.91 -21.21
CA SER A 462 9.49 -6.27 -22.62
C SER A 462 9.20 -5.08 -23.52
N LYS A 463 9.72 -5.12 -24.75
CA LYS A 463 9.68 -4.04 -25.76
C LYS A 463 10.55 -2.82 -25.46
N LEU A 464 11.06 -2.65 -24.23
CA LEU A 464 12.03 -1.59 -23.89
C LEU A 464 13.45 -2.13 -23.74
N GLU A 465 13.59 -3.25 -23.02
CA GLU A 465 14.86 -3.93 -22.77
C GLU A 465 14.61 -5.41 -22.42
N GLU A 466 14.93 -6.29 -23.36
CA GLU A 466 14.74 -7.75 -23.22
C GLU A 466 15.89 -8.41 -22.46
N ASN A 467 15.68 -9.66 -22.02
CA ASN A 467 16.60 -10.40 -21.16
C ASN A 467 18.04 -10.42 -21.71
N ASN A 468 18.23 -10.79 -22.98
CA ASN A 468 19.55 -10.88 -23.60
C ASN A 468 20.21 -9.51 -23.73
N THR A 469 19.45 -8.49 -24.15
CA THR A 469 19.94 -7.11 -24.28
C THR A 469 20.42 -6.56 -22.93
N LEU A 470 19.70 -6.86 -21.84
CA LEU A 470 20.12 -6.49 -20.49
C LEU A 470 21.43 -7.18 -20.11
N VAL A 471 21.54 -8.50 -20.33
CA VAL A 471 22.75 -9.28 -20.04
C VAL A 471 23.95 -8.72 -20.81
N GLU A 472 23.80 -8.46 -22.11
CA GLU A 472 24.86 -7.88 -22.95
C GLU A 472 25.32 -6.52 -22.46
N LYS A 473 24.38 -5.62 -22.11
CA LYS A 473 24.72 -4.28 -21.61
C LYS A 473 25.49 -4.33 -20.28
N ILE A 474 25.03 -5.12 -19.31
CA ILE A 474 25.70 -5.22 -18.01
C ILE A 474 27.10 -5.83 -18.17
N ASN A 475 27.25 -6.88 -19.00
CA ASN A 475 28.58 -7.41 -19.34
C ASN A 475 29.48 -6.35 -19.97
N SER A 476 28.94 -5.55 -20.90
CA SER A 476 29.72 -4.47 -21.54
C SER A 476 30.24 -3.42 -20.56
N TYR A 477 29.55 -3.19 -19.43
CA TYR A 477 30.04 -2.28 -18.38
C TYR A 477 31.26 -2.87 -17.67
N ALA A 478 31.21 -4.16 -17.32
CA ALA A 478 32.34 -4.85 -16.73
C ALA A 478 33.54 -4.92 -17.70
N ASP A 479 33.29 -5.13 -19.00
CA ASP A 479 34.32 -5.17 -20.04
C ASP A 479 34.99 -3.80 -20.27
N LYS A 480 34.23 -2.70 -20.09
CA LYS A 480 34.76 -1.33 -20.07
C LYS A 480 35.54 -0.98 -18.79
N GLY A 481 35.66 -1.92 -17.86
CA GLY A 481 36.37 -1.73 -16.59
C GLY A 481 35.55 -1.02 -15.51
N TYR A 482 34.23 -0.90 -15.65
CA TYR A 482 33.36 -0.34 -14.60
C TYR A 482 33.18 -1.34 -13.45
N THR A 483 34.26 -1.51 -12.71
CA THR A 483 34.45 -2.57 -11.70
C THR A 483 35.21 -2.07 -10.47
N ASP A 484 35.65 -0.81 -10.48
CA ASP A 484 36.21 -0.15 -9.31
C ASP A 484 35.07 0.22 -8.34
N ILE A 485 35.11 -0.30 -7.13
CA ILE A 485 34.08 -0.09 -6.10
C ILE A 485 33.90 1.39 -5.72
N THR A 486 34.90 2.23 -5.97
CA THR A 486 34.85 3.68 -5.72
C THR A 486 34.26 4.48 -6.89
N ASN A 487 34.10 3.84 -8.05
CA ASN A 487 33.54 4.45 -9.25
C ASN A 487 32.01 4.26 -9.30
N PRO A 488 31.21 5.34 -9.37
CA PRO A 488 29.75 5.27 -9.54
C PRO A 488 29.29 4.39 -10.71
N ASN A 489 30.08 4.32 -11.78
CA ASN A 489 29.73 3.49 -12.94
C ASN A 489 29.83 1.99 -12.67
N SER A 490 30.40 1.55 -11.55
CA SER A 490 30.49 0.12 -11.17
C SER A 490 29.21 -0.41 -10.52
N TYR A 491 28.15 0.40 -10.52
CA TYR A 491 26.87 0.08 -9.90
C TYR A 491 25.75 0.14 -10.95
N THR A 492 24.90 -0.88 -10.96
CA THR A 492 23.71 -0.95 -11.82
C THR A 492 22.48 -1.30 -10.99
N PHE A 493 21.58 -0.33 -10.88
CA PHE A 493 20.21 -0.58 -10.44
C PHE A 493 19.36 -0.96 -11.66
N VAL A 494 18.81 -2.17 -11.65
CA VAL A 494 17.84 -2.67 -12.62
C VAL A 494 16.43 -2.65 -12.03
N TYR A 495 15.49 -2.00 -12.71
CA TYR A 495 14.08 -2.04 -12.35
C TYR A 495 13.32 -3.03 -13.23
N VAL A 496 12.55 -3.92 -12.60
CA VAL A 496 11.90 -5.06 -13.26
C VAL A 496 10.40 -4.81 -13.35
N HIS A 497 9.86 -4.80 -14.56
CA HIS A 497 8.45 -4.56 -14.81
C HIS A 497 7.61 -5.82 -14.59
N ALA A 498 6.83 -5.83 -13.50
CA ALA A 498 6.07 -6.97 -13.04
C ALA A 498 5.10 -7.53 -14.11
N TRP A 499 4.51 -6.67 -14.95
CA TRP A 499 3.48 -7.11 -15.90
C TRP A 499 4.02 -7.78 -17.16
N SER A 500 5.32 -7.61 -17.46
CA SER A 500 5.93 -8.23 -18.65
C SER A 500 7.02 -9.24 -18.32
N LYS A 501 7.43 -9.35 -17.05
CA LYS A 501 8.54 -10.21 -16.62
C LYS A 501 8.15 -11.04 -15.40
N THR A 502 8.69 -12.25 -15.37
CA THR A 502 8.47 -13.23 -14.30
C THR A 502 9.75 -13.46 -13.50
N MET A 503 9.65 -14.09 -12.33
CA MET A 503 10.83 -14.52 -11.57
C MET A 503 11.72 -15.48 -12.37
N ASP A 504 11.16 -16.27 -13.29
CA ASP A 504 11.91 -17.19 -14.16
C ASP A 504 12.75 -16.42 -15.19
N ASP A 505 12.25 -15.28 -15.69
CA ASP A 505 13.02 -14.40 -16.57
C ASP A 505 14.22 -13.79 -15.83
N ILE A 506 13.99 -13.38 -14.57
CA ILE A 506 15.03 -12.83 -13.70
C ILE A 506 16.07 -13.91 -13.37
N GLU A 507 15.64 -15.15 -13.05
CA GLU A 507 16.55 -16.28 -12.81
C GLU A 507 17.47 -16.51 -14.01
N LYS A 508 16.93 -16.49 -15.23
CA LYS A 508 17.71 -16.64 -16.47
C LYS A 508 18.72 -15.52 -16.63
N VAL A 509 18.30 -14.26 -16.49
CA VAL A 509 19.19 -13.10 -16.59
C VAL A 509 20.32 -13.21 -15.58
N ILE A 510 20.00 -13.44 -14.30
CA ILE A 510 21.01 -13.53 -13.24
C ILE A 510 21.94 -14.72 -13.43
N SER A 511 21.44 -15.86 -13.91
CA SER A 511 22.26 -17.02 -14.23
C SER A 511 23.29 -16.72 -15.32
N GLU A 512 22.90 -15.97 -16.36
CA GLU A 512 23.84 -15.53 -17.40
C GLU A 512 24.84 -14.49 -16.87
N LEU A 513 24.41 -13.52 -16.07
CA LEU A 513 25.30 -12.54 -15.45
C LEU A 513 26.33 -13.19 -14.52
N ASN A 514 25.94 -14.22 -13.78
CA ASN A 514 26.82 -14.95 -12.85
C ASN A 514 27.94 -15.72 -13.57
N LYS A 515 27.87 -15.92 -14.89
CA LYS A 515 28.98 -16.50 -15.68
C LYS A 515 30.18 -15.56 -15.76
N ASN A 516 29.96 -14.25 -15.59
CA ASN A 516 31.03 -13.27 -15.53
C ASN A 516 31.46 -13.04 -14.08
N SER A 517 32.67 -13.47 -13.74
CA SER A 517 33.21 -13.38 -12.38
C SER A 517 33.38 -11.95 -11.86
N LYS A 518 33.34 -10.95 -12.75
CA LYS A 518 33.40 -9.53 -12.38
C LYS A 518 32.03 -8.94 -12.02
N ILE A 519 30.93 -9.67 -12.20
CA ILE A 519 29.59 -9.17 -11.88
C ILE A 519 29.08 -9.84 -10.60
N LYS A 520 28.51 -9.04 -9.70
CA LYS A 520 27.87 -9.56 -8.48
C LYS A 520 26.48 -8.98 -8.28
N VAL A 521 25.48 -9.86 -8.25
CA VAL A 521 24.11 -9.50 -7.89
C VAL A 521 23.95 -9.47 -6.36
N VAL A 522 23.52 -8.34 -5.82
CA VAL A 522 23.37 -8.08 -4.39
C VAL A 522 21.95 -7.57 -4.08
N THR A 523 21.57 -7.53 -2.80
CA THR A 523 20.29 -6.92 -2.39
C THR A 523 20.35 -5.39 -2.50
N PRO A 524 19.20 -4.69 -2.63
CA PRO A 524 19.14 -3.24 -2.58
C PRO A 524 19.81 -2.64 -1.35
N ASP A 525 19.62 -3.21 -0.15
CA ASP A 525 20.33 -2.76 1.05
C ASP A 525 21.85 -2.81 0.89
N THR A 526 22.37 -3.95 0.44
CA THR A 526 23.81 -4.12 0.23
C THR A 526 24.34 -3.14 -0.82
N PHE A 527 23.59 -2.99 -1.92
CA PHE A 527 23.92 -2.09 -3.01
C PHE A 527 24.06 -0.64 -2.53
N MET A 528 23.12 -0.16 -1.73
CA MET A 528 23.13 1.20 -1.19
C MET A 528 24.23 1.40 -0.14
N GLU A 529 24.49 0.41 0.73
CA GLU A 529 25.59 0.49 1.70
C GLU A 529 26.96 0.51 1.02
N LEU A 530 27.14 -0.25 -0.06
CA LEU A 530 28.36 -0.22 -0.87
C LEU A 530 28.59 1.16 -1.48
N ILE A 531 27.56 1.76 -2.08
CA ILE A 531 27.61 3.14 -2.59
C ILE A 531 27.96 4.12 -1.48
N LYS A 532 27.23 4.05 -0.36
CA LYS A 532 27.40 4.95 0.79
C LYS A 532 28.83 4.92 1.35
N THR A 533 29.42 3.74 1.40
CA THR A 533 30.74 3.52 2.03
C THR A 533 31.90 3.86 1.10
N ASN A 534 31.79 3.60 -0.21
CA ASN A 534 32.94 3.60 -1.12
C ASN A 534 32.97 4.77 -2.11
N ILE A 535 31.83 5.42 -2.38
CA ILE A 535 31.78 6.56 -3.31
C ILE A 535 31.95 7.86 -2.52
N LYS A 536 33.01 8.60 -2.85
CA LYS A 536 33.29 9.92 -2.26
C LYS A 536 32.22 10.94 -2.66
N HIS A 537 31.79 11.76 -1.70
CA HIS A 537 30.74 12.77 -1.87
C HIS A 537 30.98 14.00 -1.01
#